data_AF-A0A367AFW8-F1
#
_entry.id   AF-A0A367AFW8-F1
#
_cell.length_a   1.000
_cell.length_b   1.000
_cell.length_c   1.000
_cell.angle_alpha   90.00
_cell.angle_beta   90.00
_cell.angle_gamma   90.00
#
_symmetry.space_group_name_H-M   'P 1'
#
loop_
_entity.id
_entity.type
_entity.pdbx_description
1 polymer ?
#
loop_
_entity_poly.entity_id
_entity_poly.type
_entity_poly.pdbx_seq_one_letter_code
_entity_poly.pdbx_strand_id
1 'polypeptide(L)'
;MTALADLLREWMPGQRWFGSKGREWAGISEEGFFLDRGEPVLSVHRVTVSYADGGSETYLVPLSWRDHAVEDLSAAFVGSVTNDGRESFAYDAMRDRDATTPWLIHLVNASTVGPMHFHPAGVAYIPEGLPGDIVSTEQSNTSLVYGQEAIFKLFRRLEPGLNPDVEIHDALRRTENEHIAPLLGHIEIDDPDPAEPPATVAMLQTFVPNASDGWRLATASVRDLYAEGDLHADEVGGDFAADSERLGAATASVHNDMAKVLPTEPADRDWYATVARQMGERLDAAIEIVPQLAEHADGIRRIYAAVAGSTEPVVRQRVHGDLHLGQVLRTATGWIVLDFEGEPARPLAARRELDSPLRDVAGMLRSFDYAARHMLVEQPDDPQRAYRAQEWAERNRAAYCTGYSNASGIDPCGGSPLLRAFEADKAVYECVYEARNRPHWLMIPLNSLSRLTGQD
;
A
#
# COMPACT_ATOMS: atom_id res chain seq x y z
N MET A 1 -25.56 11.75 21.83
CA MET A 1 -24.82 10.68 21.14
C MET A 1 -25.69 9.45 21.19
N THR A 2 -25.77 8.69 20.10
CA THR A 2 -26.50 7.41 20.05
C THR A 2 -25.71 6.36 20.83
N ALA A 3 -26.37 5.33 21.38
CA ALA A 3 -25.69 4.26 22.10
C ALA A 3 -24.59 3.58 21.24
N LEU A 4 -24.80 3.49 19.93
CA LEU A 4 -23.83 2.94 18.99
C LEU A 4 -22.57 3.81 18.83
N ALA A 5 -22.71 5.14 18.81
CA ALA A 5 -21.57 6.04 18.69
C ALA A 5 -20.61 5.91 19.90
N ASP A 6 -21.15 5.67 21.09
CA ASP A 6 -20.33 5.42 22.28
C ASP A 6 -19.61 4.06 22.21
N LEU A 7 -20.28 3.00 21.74
CA LEU A 7 -19.63 1.70 21.49
C LEU A 7 -18.49 1.82 20.47
N LEU A 8 -18.72 2.52 19.36
CA LEU A 8 -17.71 2.72 18.32
C LEU A 8 -16.52 3.54 18.83
N ARG A 9 -16.76 4.54 19.69
CA ARG A 9 -15.70 5.31 20.34
C ARG A 9 -14.77 4.41 21.18
N GLU A 10 -15.31 3.41 21.87
CA GLU A 10 -14.52 2.47 22.67
C GLU A 10 -13.81 1.42 21.81
N TRP A 11 -14.48 0.94 20.77
CA TRP A 11 -14.00 -0.19 19.96
C TRP A 11 -12.99 0.20 18.86
N MET A 12 -13.21 1.31 18.14
CA MET A 12 -12.38 1.72 17.00
C MET A 12 -10.90 1.94 17.35
N PRO A 13 -10.52 2.57 18.48
CA PRO A 13 -9.11 2.76 18.84
C PRO A 13 -8.31 1.46 18.99
N GLY A 14 -9.00 0.35 19.32
CA GLY A 14 -8.40 -0.99 19.41
C GLY A 14 -8.09 -1.62 18.05
N GLN A 15 -8.63 -1.08 16.96
CA GLN A 15 -8.47 -1.66 15.63
C GLN A 15 -7.13 -1.28 15.00
N ARG A 16 -6.57 -2.17 14.18
CA ARG A 16 -5.29 -1.92 13.49
C ARG A 16 -5.42 -0.84 12.41
N TRP A 17 -6.56 -0.81 11.72
CA TRP A 17 -6.87 0.11 10.63
C TRP A 17 -7.21 1.54 11.09
N PHE A 18 -7.41 1.77 12.39
CA PHE A 18 -7.64 3.11 12.90
C PHE A 18 -6.32 3.90 12.90
N GLY A 19 -6.19 4.88 11.99
CA GLY A 19 -4.92 5.54 11.67
C GLY A 19 -4.47 6.59 12.68
N SER A 20 -5.40 7.17 13.44
CA SER A 20 -5.17 8.31 14.35
C SER A 20 -5.02 7.89 15.82
N LYS A 21 -4.27 6.80 16.07
CA LYS A 21 -4.03 6.30 17.43
C LYS A 21 -3.33 7.35 18.29
N GLY A 22 -3.88 7.60 19.47
CA GLY A 22 -3.33 8.56 20.43
C GLY A 22 -3.68 10.03 20.17
N ARG A 23 -4.41 10.37 19.10
CA ARG A 23 -5.01 11.70 18.94
C ARG A 23 -6.24 11.83 19.83
N GLU A 24 -6.40 13.00 20.44
CA GLU A 24 -7.54 13.30 21.30
C GLU A 24 -8.77 13.65 20.44
N TRP A 25 -9.90 13.00 20.73
CA TRP A 25 -11.14 13.19 19.98
C TRP A 25 -11.91 14.38 20.55
N ALA A 26 -12.28 15.33 19.69
CA ALA A 26 -13.23 16.38 20.00
C ALA A 26 -14.70 15.91 19.91
N GLY A 27 -14.97 14.93 19.03
CA GLY A 27 -16.32 14.42 18.81
C GLY A 27 -16.36 13.18 17.92
N ILE A 28 -17.51 12.52 17.93
CA ILE A 28 -17.87 11.42 17.02
C ILE A 28 -19.31 11.62 16.56
N SER A 29 -19.55 11.43 15.27
CA SER A 29 -20.88 11.29 14.68
C SER A 29 -20.95 10.02 13.85
N GLU A 30 -22.13 9.46 13.75
CA GLU A 30 -22.38 8.21 13.07
C GLU A 30 -23.69 8.32 12.28
N GLU A 31 -23.66 7.91 11.01
CA GLU A 31 -24.81 7.78 10.13
C GLU A 31 -24.78 6.43 9.41
N GLY A 32 -25.85 5.63 9.52
CA GLY A 32 -25.90 4.30 8.94
C GLY A 32 -27.18 3.95 8.22
N PHE A 33 -27.09 2.95 7.34
CA PHE A 33 -28.21 2.38 6.60
C PHE A 33 -28.11 0.85 6.55
N PHE A 34 -29.22 0.17 6.29
CA PHE A 34 -29.23 -1.28 6.13
C PHE A 34 -28.82 -1.65 4.71
N LEU A 35 -27.76 -2.45 4.59
CA LEU A 35 -27.35 -3.03 3.32
C LEU A 35 -28.15 -4.31 3.03
N ASP A 36 -28.33 -5.16 4.05
CA ASP A 36 -29.16 -6.37 3.96
C ASP A 36 -29.97 -6.57 5.25
N ARG A 37 -31.20 -7.08 5.12
CA ARG A 37 -32.13 -7.32 6.24
C ARG A 37 -32.36 -8.81 6.50
N GLY A 38 -31.50 -9.66 5.97
CA GLY A 38 -31.45 -11.09 6.27
C GLY A 38 -30.95 -11.38 7.68
N GLU A 39 -30.40 -12.58 7.85
CA GLU A 39 -29.85 -13.05 9.12
C GLU A 39 -28.39 -13.47 8.90
N PRO A 40 -27.39 -12.74 9.46
CA PRO A 40 -27.54 -11.56 10.32
C PRO A 40 -28.03 -10.32 9.54
N VAL A 41 -28.63 -9.36 10.25
CA VAL A 41 -28.96 -8.05 9.65
C VAL A 41 -27.65 -7.29 9.43
N LEU A 42 -27.47 -6.71 8.25
CA LEU A 42 -26.26 -6.00 7.87
C LEU A 42 -26.54 -4.52 7.69
N SER A 43 -25.80 -3.69 8.41
CA SER A 43 -25.80 -2.24 8.23
C SER A 43 -24.40 -1.73 7.94
N VAL A 44 -24.34 -0.56 7.29
CA VAL A 44 -23.09 0.13 7.01
C VAL A 44 -23.18 1.53 7.59
N HIS A 45 -22.15 1.91 8.34
CA HIS A 45 -22.09 3.15 9.10
C HIS A 45 -20.92 4.01 8.64
N ARG A 46 -21.17 5.28 8.34
CA ARG A 46 -20.14 6.33 8.22
C ARG A 46 -19.90 6.91 9.61
N VAL A 47 -18.69 6.77 10.11
CA VAL A 47 -18.28 7.24 11.43
C VAL A 47 -17.28 8.37 11.26
N THR A 48 -17.69 9.60 11.56
CA THR A 48 -16.81 10.77 11.48
C THR A 48 -16.26 11.08 12.86
N VAL A 49 -14.93 11.08 12.96
CA VAL A 49 -14.18 11.46 14.16
C VAL A 49 -13.59 12.84 13.94
N SER A 50 -13.90 13.79 14.82
CA SER A 50 -13.24 15.11 14.85
C SER A 50 -12.20 15.14 15.96
N TYR A 51 -11.08 15.80 15.71
CA TYR A 51 -9.93 15.82 16.64
C TYR A 51 -9.74 17.18 17.31
N ALA A 52 -9.20 17.17 18.53
CA ALA A 52 -9.00 18.38 19.34
C ALA A 52 -7.92 19.31 18.75
N ASP A 53 -6.93 18.76 18.04
CA ASP A 53 -5.90 19.47 17.29
C ASP A 53 -6.38 19.94 15.90
N GLY A 54 -7.63 19.64 15.55
CA GLY A 54 -8.28 20.04 14.30
C GLY A 54 -8.38 18.92 13.26
N GLY A 55 -9.24 19.15 12.28
CA GLY A 55 -9.55 18.19 11.22
C GLY A 55 -10.48 17.07 11.67
N SER A 56 -10.89 16.26 10.71
CA SER A 56 -11.76 15.11 10.91
C SER A 56 -11.42 14.00 9.93
N GLU A 57 -11.72 12.77 10.32
CA GLU A 57 -11.60 11.59 9.47
C GLU A 57 -12.91 10.84 9.48
N THR A 58 -13.33 10.33 8.31
CA THR A 58 -14.53 9.51 8.19
C THR A 58 -14.12 8.07 7.92
N TYR A 59 -14.68 7.14 8.69
CA TYR A 59 -14.45 5.71 8.60
C TYR A 59 -15.73 4.98 8.20
N LEU A 60 -15.59 3.94 7.38
CA LEU A 60 -16.68 3.03 7.06
C LEU A 60 -16.64 1.80 7.98
N VAL A 61 -17.74 1.57 8.70
CA VAL A 61 -17.88 0.46 9.64
C VAL A 61 -19.12 -0.36 9.30
N PRO A 62 -18.96 -1.45 8.53
CA PRO A 62 -19.98 -2.48 8.38
C PRO A 62 -20.23 -3.23 9.70
N LEU A 63 -21.49 -3.35 10.10
CA LEU A 63 -21.90 -4.08 11.30
C LEU A 63 -22.90 -5.19 10.97
N SER A 64 -22.67 -6.38 11.53
CA SER A 64 -23.67 -7.45 11.56
C SER A 64 -24.37 -7.46 12.91
N TRP A 65 -25.69 -7.61 12.89
CA TRP A 65 -26.55 -7.58 14.07
C TRP A 65 -27.21 -8.93 14.28
N ARG A 66 -27.10 -9.42 15.51
CA ARG A 66 -27.66 -10.70 15.96
C ARG A 66 -28.49 -10.50 17.24
N ASP A 67 -29.46 -11.37 17.48
CA ASP A 67 -30.34 -11.31 18.66
C ASP A 67 -29.74 -12.03 19.89
N HIS A 68 -28.60 -12.71 19.73
CA HIS A 68 -27.85 -13.37 20.79
C HIS A 68 -26.35 -13.19 20.57
N ALA A 69 -25.58 -13.34 21.65
CA ALA A 69 -24.13 -13.33 21.59
C ALA A 69 -23.60 -14.62 20.92
N VAL A 70 -22.67 -14.47 19.99
CA VAL A 70 -21.98 -15.56 19.30
C VAL A 70 -20.53 -15.64 19.78
N GLU A 71 -20.15 -16.76 20.41
CA GLU A 71 -18.83 -16.97 21.02
C GLU A 71 -17.69 -16.92 19.99
N ASP A 72 -17.89 -17.55 18.83
CA ASP A 72 -16.91 -17.59 17.73
C ASP A 72 -16.62 -16.20 17.14
N LEU A 73 -17.52 -15.23 17.34
CA LEU A 73 -17.37 -13.84 16.88
C LEU A 73 -16.89 -12.89 17.99
N SER A 74 -16.44 -13.40 19.13
CA SER A 74 -15.94 -12.58 20.25
C SER A 74 -14.85 -11.58 19.85
N ALA A 75 -13.95 -11.96 18.94
CA ALA A 75 -12.90 -11.07 18.43
C ALA A 75 -13.43 -9.95 17.50
N ALA A 76 -14.66 -10.10 16.99
CA ALA A 76 -15.35 -9.13 16.15
C ALA A 76 -16.37 -8.29 16.95
N PHE A 77 -16.58 -8.58 18.23
CA PHE A 77 -17.63 -7.96 19.02
C PHE A 77 -17.38 -6.46 19.24
N VAL A 78 -18.38 -5.65 18.90
CA VAL A 78 -18.36 -4.19 19.07
C VAL A 78 -19.09 -3.79 20.34
N GLY A 79 -20.23 -4.43 20.61
CA GLY A 79 -21.05 -4.18 21.80
C GLY A 79 -22.50 -4.62 21.61
N SER A 80 -23.33 -4.40 22.63
CA SER A 80 -24.78 -4.63 22.54
C SER A 80 -25.55 -3.33 22.68
N VAL A 81 -26.67 -3.23 21.96
CA VAL A 81 -27.61 -2.10 22.02
C VAL A 81 -28.96 -2.64 22.43
N THR A 82 -29.59 -2.02 23.42
CA THR A 82 -30.95 -2.35 23.84
C THR A 82 -31.94 -1.36 23.25
N ASN A 83 -32.83 -1.83 22.37
CA ASN A 83 -33.92 -1.05 21.79
C ASN A 83 -35.26 -1.73 22.09
N ASP A 84 -36.22 -0.99 22.66
CA ASP A 84 -37.57 -1.47 23.00
C ASP A 84 -37.59 -2.80 23.78
N GLY A 85 -36.63 -2.98 24.70
CA GLY A 85 -36.51 -4.17 25.53
C GLY A 85 -35.93 -5.40 24.83
N ARG A 86 -35.48 -5.27 23.58
CA ARG A 86 -34.69 -6.28 22.86
C ARG A 86 -33.22 -5.87 22.84
N GLU A 87 -32.37 -6.78 23.27
CA GLU A 87 -30.93 -6.63 23.13
C GLU A 87 -30.50 -7.12 21.74
N SER A 88 -29.63 -6.38 21.07
CA SER A 88 -29.03 -6.76 19.80
C SER A 88 -27.52 -6.60 19.90
N PHE A 89 -26.80 -7.59 19.39
CA PHE A 89 -25.35 -7.70 19.48
C PHE A 89 -24.74 -7.30 18.15
N ALA A 90 -23.86 -6.30 18.17
CA ALA A 90 -23.16 -5.77 17.01
C ALA A 90 -21.76 -6.38 16.91
N TYR A 91 -21.41 -6.82 15.70
CA TYR A 91 -20.10 -7.34 15.34
C TYR A 91 -19.56 -6.61 14.11
N ASP A 92 -18.25 -6.53 13.95
CA ASP A 92 -17.62 -6.11 12.69
C ASP A 92 -18.01 -7.11 11.59
N ALA A 93 -18.85 -6.67 10.64
CA ALA A 93 -19.42 -7.56 9.63
C ALA A 93 -18.35 -8.20 8.74
N MET A 94 -17.17 -7.58 8.62
CA MET A 94 -16.07 -8.14 7.81
C MET A 94 -15.38 -9.31 8.52
N ARG A 95 -15.71 -9.59 9.78
CA ARG A 95 -15.24 -10.75 10.53
C ARG A 95 -16.35 -11.76 10.80
N ASP A 96 -17.58 -11.45 10.40
CA ASP A 96 -18.73 -12.34 10.46
C ASP A 96 -18.94 -12.97 9.08
N ARG A 97 -18.56 -14.25 8.95
CA ARG A 97 -18.57 -14.97 7.67
C ARG A 97 -19.93 -14.90 6.97
N ASP A 98 -21.03 -14.99 7.72
CA ASP A 98 -22.39 -14.97 7.16
C ASP A 98 -22.76 -13.60 6.58
N ALA A 99 -22.17 -12.53 7.12
CA ALA A 99 -22.43 -11.14 6.72
C ALA A 99 -21.64 -10.70 5.48
N THR A 100 -20.75 -11.53 4.95
CA THR A 100 -19.91 -11.20 3.78
C THR A 100 -20.61 -11.44 2.44
N THR A 101 -21.46 -12.47 2.37
CA THR A 101 -22.14 -12.89 1.14
C THR A 101 -22.97 -11.78 0.46
N PRO A 102 -23.73 -10.93 1.18
CA PRO A 102 -24.54 -9.87 0.56
C PRO A 102 -23.72 -8.89 -0.29
N TRP A 103 -22.46 -8.62 0.07
CA TRP A 103 -21.59 -7.69 -0.66
C TRP A 103 -21.33 -8.16 -2.09
N LEU A 104 -21.05 -9.44 -2.28
CA LEU A 104 -20.87 -10.03 -3.62
C LEU A 104 -22.18 -10.06 -4.40
N ILE A 105 -23.29 -10.43 -3.76
CA ILE A 105 -24.61 -10.46 -4.41
C ILE A 105 -24.96 -9.08 -4.96
N HIS A 106 -24.75 -8.01 -4.19
CA HIS A 106 -25.01 -6.65 -4.64
C HIS A 106 -24.05 -6.22 -5.75
N LEU A 107 -22.77 -6.63 -5.69
CA LEU A 107 -21.80 -6.34 -6.73
C LEU A 107 -22.16 -6.98 -8.07
N VAL A 108 -22.48 -8.27 -8.07
CA VAL A 108 -22.88 -9.00 -9.28
C VAL A 108 -24.14 -8.41 -9.90
N ASN A 109 -25.11 -8.02 -9.07
CA ASN A 109 -26.38 -7.45 -9.52
C ASN A 109 -26.29 -5.96 -9.89
N ALA A 110 -25.13 -5.31 -9.80
CA ALA A 110 -24.96 -3.87 -9.98
C ALA A 110 -26.00 -3.06 -9.19
N SER A 111 -26.19 -3.43 -7.91
CA SER A 111 -27.24 -2.85 -7.07
C SER A 111 -26.94 -1.39 -6.68
N THR A 112 -27.99 -0.65 -6.33
CA THR A 112 -27.90 0.57 -5.53
C THR A 112 -28.69 0.35 -4.25
N VAL A 113 -28.04 0.51 -3.09
CA VAL A 113 -28.65 0.33 -1.76
C VAL A 113 -28.38 1.57 -0.92
N GLY A 114 -29.42 2.38 -0.68
CA GLY A 114 -29.25 3.67 -0.02
C GLY A 114 -28.28 4.56 -0.81
N PRO A 115 -27.23 5.12 -0.19
CA PRO A 115 -26.21 5.93 -0.85
C PRO A 115 -25.07 5.11 -1.49
N MET A 116 -25.15 3.77 -1.49
CA MET A 116 -24.06 2.89 -1.94
C MET A 116 -24.35 2.32 -3.33
N HIS A 117 -23.37 2.41 -4.22
CA HIS A 117 -23.44 2.02 -5.62
C HIS A 117 -22.42 0.93 -5.92
N PHE A 118 -22.87 -0.13 -6.60
CA PHE A 118 -22.06 -1.30 -6.88
C PHE A 118 -21.77 -1.40 -8.38
N HIS A 119 -20.49 -1.48 -8.73
CA HIS A 119 -20.01 -1.39 -10.11
C HIS A 119 -19.23 -2.64 -10.52
N PRO A 120 -19.89 -3.69 -11.08
CA PRO A 120 -19.17 -4.83 -11.63
C PRO A 120 -18.38 -4.43 -12.87
N ALA A 121 -17.17 -4.97 -13.01
CA ALA A 121 -16.31 -4.71 -14.16
C ALA A 121 -16.81 -5.43 -15.43
N GLY A 122 -17.50 -6.57 -15.31
CA GLY A 122 -18.19 -7.25 -16.40
C GLY A 122 -17.33 -8.10 -17.35
N VAL A 123 -16.02 -8.26 -17.06
CA VAL A 123 -15.08 -9.01 -17.93
C VAL A 123 -14.67 -10.38 -17.39
N ALA A 124 -14.96 -10.67 -16.12
CA ALA A 124 -14.48 -11.87 -15.44
C ALA A 124 -15.53 -12.42 -14.49
N TYR A 125 -15.43 -13.72 -14.22
CA TYR A 125 -16.33 -14.43 -13.32
C TYR A 125 -16.20 -13.91 -11.88
N ILE A 126 -17.32 -13.55 -11.28
CA ILE A 126 -17.42 -13.22 -9.86
C ILE A 126 -18.08 -14.42 -9.18
N PRO A 127 -17.48 -15.01 -8.13
CA PRO A 127 -18.15 -16.07 -7.39
C PRO A 127 -19.47 -15.57 -6.79
N GLU A 128 -20.54 -16.36 -6.93
CA GLU A 128 -21.84 -16.03 -6.36
C GLU A 128 -22.10 -16.85 -5.10
N GLY A 129 -22.61 -16.19 -4.05
CA GLY A 129 -23.08 -16.87 -2.84
C GLY A 129 -21.99 -17.52 -1.99
N LEU A 130 -20.70 -17.31 -2.30
CA LEU A 130 -19.60 -17.78 -1.47
C LEU A 130 -19.38 -16.80 -0.30
N PRO A 131 -19.22 -17.29 0.93
CA PRO A 131 -18.75 -16.46 2.03
C PRO A 131 -17.25 -16.18 1.93
N GLY A 132 -16.85 -15.00 2.40
CA GLY A 132 -15.46 -14.53 2.39
C GLY A 132 -14.69 -14.95 3.65
N ASP A 133 -13.42 -15.29 3.47
CA ASP A 133 -12.47 -15.61 4.53
C ASP A 133 -11.49 -14.45 4.75
N ILE A 134 -11.33 -13.99 6.00
CA ILE A 134 -10.48 -12.83 6.31
C ILE A 134 -9.00 -13.10 6.09
N VAL A 135 -8.33 -12.14 5.45
CA VAL A 135 -6.87 -12.10 5.30
C VAL A 135 -6.28 -11.26 6.43
N SER A 136 -5.50 -11.87 7.31
CA SER A 136 -5.05 -11.24 8.57
C SER A 136 -3.81 -10.34 8.45
N THR A 137 -3.28 -10.13 7.24
CA THR A 137 -1.99 -9.48 6.99
C THR A 137 -2.04 -7.97 6.75
N GLU A 138 -3.20 -7.39 6.41
CA GLU A 138 -3.31 -5.97 6.05
C GLU A 138 -3.42 -5.02 7.25
N GLN A 139 -2.86 -3.81 7.12
CA GLN A 139 -2.77 -2.83 8.21
C GLN A 139 -3.85 -1.74 8.16
N SER A 140 -4.18 -1.21 6.98
CA SER A 140 -5.11 -0.08 6.78
C SER A 140 -6.51 -0.50 6.36
N ASN A 141 -6.63 -1.67 5.72
CA ASN A 141 -7.86 -2.14 5.08
C ASN A 141 -8.30 -3.49 5.64
N THR A 142 -9.44 -3.98 5.18
CA THR A 142 -9.91 -5.34 5.49
C THR A 142 -10.11 -6.11 4.20
N SER A 143 -9.36 -7.19 4.03
CA SER A 143 -9.46 -8.05 2.85
C SER A 143 -10.11 -9.40 3.16
N LEU A 144 -10.96 -9.84 2.23
CA LEU A 144 -11.68 -11.10 2.25
C LEU A 144 -11.37 -11.87 0.97
N VAL A 145 -11.05 -13.16 1.08
CA VAL A 145 -10.93 -14.06 -0.06
C VAL A 145 -12.21 -14.87 -0.20
N TYR A 146 -12.80 -14.83 -1.38
CA TYR A 146 -13.97 -15.62 -1.75
C TYR A 146 -13.51 -16.82 -2.57
N GLY A 147 -13.46 -17.98 -1.93
CA GLY A 147 -13.02 -19.22 -2.56
C GLY A 147 -11.54 -19.18 -2.98
N GLN A 148 -11.29 -19.43 -4.26
CA GLN A 148 -9.97 -19.28 -4.89
C GLN A 148 -10.00 -18.29 -6.07
N GLU A 149 -11.11 -17.59 -6.25
CA GLU A 149 -11.39 -16.81 -7.45
C GLU A 149 -11.24 -15.30 -7.23
N ALA A 150 -11.63 -14.78 -6.06
CA ALA A 150 -11.72 -13.34 -5.85
C ALA A 150 -11.21 -12.89 -4.48
N ILE A 151 -10.60 -11.71 -4.45
CA ILE A 151 -10.22 -10.99 -3.23
C ILE A 151 -10.93 -9.64 -3.21
N PHE A 152 -11.59 -9.36 -2.09
CA PHE A 152 -12.33 -8.14 -1.82
C PHE A 152 -11.61 -7.33 -0.77
N LYS A 153 -11.29 -6.08 -1.08
CA LYS A 153 -10.58 -5.15 -0.20
C LYS A 153 -11.53 -4.01 0.17
N LEU A 154 -11.89 -3.93 1.46
CA LEU A 154 -12.68 -2.84 2.03
C LEU A 154 -11.76 -1.74 2.54
N PHE A 155 -11.97 -0.51 2.04
CA PHE A 155 -11.28 0.67 2.52
C PHE A 155 -11.96 1.19 3.80
N ARG A 156 -11.23 1.18 4.91
CA ARG A 156 -11.80 1.58 6.21
C ARG A 156 -11.90 3.09 6.38
N ARG A 157 -10.93 3.84 5.85
CA ARG A 157 -10.97 5.32 5.81
C ARG A 157 -11.58 5.76 4.49
N LEU A 158 -12.62 6.58 4.55
CA LEU A 158 -13.24 7.17 3.36
C LEU A 158 -12.50 8.45 2.99
N GLU A 159 -12.08 8.54 1.74
CA GLU A 159 -11.54 9.74 1.12
C GLU A 159 -12.39 10.08 -0.11
N PRO A 160 -12.85 11.33 -0.28
CA PRO A 160 -13.68 11.71 -1.43
C PRO A 160 -12.96 11.46 -2.76
N GLY A 161 -13.64 10.79 -3.69
CA GLY A 161 -13.15 10.49 -5.03
C GLY A 161 -12.72 9.04 -5.24
N LEU A 162 -12.36 8.76 -6.49
CA LEU A 162 -11.97 7.42 -6.94
C LEU A 162 -10.61 7.02 -6.36
N ASN A 163 -10.55 5.85 -5.71
CA ASN A 163 -9.32 5.29 -5.20
C ASN A 163 -8.34 4.95 -6.35
N PRO A 164 -7.05 5.35 -6.25
CA PRO A 164 -6.01 5.04 -7.23
C PRO A 164 -5.92 3.56 -7.62
N ASP A 165 -6.15 2.66 -6.68
CA ASP A 165 -6.10 1.21 -6.89
C ASP A 165 -7.20 0.77 -7.86
N VAL A 166 -8.41 1.32 -7.73
CA VAL A 166 -9.51 1.10 -8.69
C VAL A 166 -9.23 1.79 -10.01
N GLU A 167 -8.81 3.06 -9.99
CA GLU A 167 -8.56 3.85 -11.20
C GLU A 167 -7.51 3.21 -12.12
N ILE A 168 -6.38 2.79 -11.53
CA ILE A 168 -5.27 2.21 -12.27
C ILE A 168 -5.65 0.82 -12.78
N HIS A 169 -6.23 -0.04 -11.93
CA HIS A 169 -6.64 -1.37 -12.38
C HIS A 169 -7.73 -1.31 -13.45
N ASP A 170 -8.72 -0.40 -13.32
CA ASP A 170 -9.76 -0.26 -14.34
C ASP A 170 -9.17 0.22 -15.68
N ALA A 171 -8.22 1.16 -15.65
CA ALA A 171 -7.56 1.61 -16.87
C ALA A 171 -6.72 0.49 -17.53
N LEU A 172 -6.01 -0.30 -16.73
CA LEU A 172 -5.18 -1.43 -17.19
C LEU A 172 -5.99 -2.58 -17.79
N ARG A 173 -7.31 -2.66 -17.56
CA ARG A 173 -8.17 -3.62 -18.27
C ARG A 173 -8.22 -3.40 -19.78
N ARG A 174 -7.77 -2.24 -20.27
CA ARG A 174 -7.64 -1.95 -21.71
C ARG A 174 -6.36 -2.54 -22.31
N THR A 175 -5.49 -3.16 -21.50
CA THR A 175 -4.31 -3.88 -21.94
C THR A 175 -4.38 -5.34 -21.50
N GLU A 176 -3.55 -6.19 -22.11
CA GLU A 176 -3.41 -7.60 -21.73
C GLU A 176 -2.15 -7.77 -20.88
N ASN A 177 -2.07 -7.05 -19.74
CA ASN A 177 -0.90 -7.12 -18.86
C ASN A 177 -0.99 -8.32 -17.91
N GLU A 178 -0.09 -9.30 -18.08
CA GLU A 178 -0.06 -10.49 -17.24
C GLU A 178 0.45 -10.25 -15.80
N HIS A 179 0.99 -9.06 -15.51
CA HIS A 179 1.52 -8.69 -14.19
C HIS A 179 0.50 -7.99 -13.30
N ILE A 180 -0.78 -8.00 -13.66
CA ILE A 180 -1.84 -7.30 -12.93
C ILE A 180 -2.99 -8.27 -12.68
N ALA A 181 -3.49 -8.30 -11.44
CA ALA A 181 -4.69 -9.05 -11.11
C ALA A 181 -5.94 -8.35 -11.71
N PRO A 182 -6.77 -9.04 -12.52
CA PRO A 182 -7.94 -8.40 -13.11
C PRO A 182 -8.91 -7.84 -12.07
N LEU A 183 -9.33 -6.58 -12.26
CA LEU A 183 -10.41 -5.96 -11.49
C LEU A 183 -11.75 -6.59 -11.87
N LEU A 184 -12.49 -7.03 -10.84
CA LEU A 184 -13.81 -7.64 -10.96
C LEU A 184 -14.94 -6.65 -10.67
N GLY A 185 -14.67 -5.59 -9.90
CA GLY A 185 -15.61 -4.50 -9.66
C GLY A 185 -15.17 -3.61 -8.51
N HIS A 186 -15.94 -2.57 -8.24
CA HIS A 186 -15.75 -1.69 -7.08
C HIS A 186 -17.09 -1.21 -6.53
N ILE A 187 -17.04 -0.62 -5.34
CA ILE A 187 -18.21 -0.07 -4.64
C ILE A 187 -17.90 1.37 -4.28
N GLU A 188 -18.85 2.26 -4.51
CA GLU A 188 -18.78 3.67 -4.13
C GLU A 188 -19.90 4.01 -3.15
N ILE A 189 -19.71 5.09 -2.40
CA ILE A 189 -20.72 5.67 -1.54
C ILE A 189 -20.77 7.18 -1.76
N ASP A 190 -21.96 7.71 -1.99
CA ASP A 190 -22.18 9.16 -2.15
C ASP A 190 -21.69 9.91 -0.91
N ASP A 191 -21.20 11.13 -1.04
CA ASP A 191 -20.95 11.99 0.12
C ASP A 191 -22.29 12.64 0.58
N PRO A 192 -22.50 12.86 1.88
CA PRO A 192 -23.62 13.68 2.36
C PRO A 192 -23.66 15.10 1.77
N ASP A 193 -22.51 15.68 1.43
CA ASP A 193 -22.40 16.91 0.65
C ASP A 193 -22.43 16.60 -0.86
N PRO A 194 -23.49 16.98 -1.59
CA PRO A 194 -23.57 16.72 -3.03
C PRO A 194 -22.50 17.43 -3.88
N ALA A 195 -21.73 18.36 -3.30
CA ALA A 195 -20.60 19.01 -3.97
C ALA A 195 -19.33 18.14 -3.97
N GLU A 196 -19.22 17.19 -3.03
CA GLU A 196 -18.09 16.27 -2.93
C GLU A 196 -18.32 15.03 -3.82
N PRO A 197 -17.27 14.48 -4.46
CA PRO A 197 -17.39 13.27 -5.24
C PRO A 197 -17.64 12.05 -4.33
N PRO A 198 -18.30 10.99 -4.85
CA PRO A 198 -18.42 9.73 -4.13
C PRO A 198 -17.07 9.19 -3.70
N ALA A 199 -17.03 8.51 -2.55
CA ALA A 199 -15.85 7.85 -2.05
C ALA A 199 -15.86 6.36 -2.43
N THR A 200 -14.72 5.83 -2.86
CA THR A 200 -14.58 4.38 -3.05
C THR A 200 -14.59 3.65 -1.71
N VAL A 201 -15.50 2.69 -1.55
CA VAL A 201 -15.68 1.86 -0.35
C VAL A 201 -14.90 0.57 -0.42
N ALA A 202 -14.91 -0.09 -1.58
CA ALA A 202 -14.27 -1.38 -1.75
C ALA A 202 -13.91 -1.64 -3.20
N MET A 203 -13.02 -2.60 -3.39
CA MET A 203 -12.71 -3.17 -4.68
C MET A 203 -12.68 -4.68 -4.62
N LEU A 204 -13.01 -5.32 -5.74
CA LEU A 204 -12.94 -6.76 -5.93
C LEU A 204 -11.99 -7.05 -7.09
N GLN A 205 -11.06 -7.97 -6.88
CA GLN A 205 -10.09 -8.41 -7.88
C GLN A 205 -10.02 -9.92 -7.96
N THR A 206 -9.41 -10.43 -9.02
CA THR A 206 -9.08 -11.85 -9.12
C THR A 206 -8.07 -12.22 -8.05
N PHE A 207 -8.36 -13.25 -7.27
CA PHE A 207 -7.41 -13.78 -6.30
C PHE A 207 -6.33 -14.59 -7.01
N VAL A 208 -5.09 -14.48 -6.54
CA VAL A 208 -3.94 -15.20 -7.11
C VAL A 208 -3.55 -16.33 -6.16
N PRO A 209 -4.15 -17.53 -6.28
CA PRO A 209 -3.88 -18.63 -5.36
C PRO A 209 -2.45 -19.14 -5.50
N ASN A 210 -1.90 -19.65 -4.39
CA ASN A 210 -0.55 -20.23 -4.32
C ASN A 210 0.59 -19.27 -4.71
N ALA A 211 0.34 -17.97 -4.73
CA ALA A 211 1.39 -16.98 -4.91
C ALA A 211 2.24 -16.85 -3.65
N SER A 212 3.52 -16.54 -3.84
CA SER A 212 4.46 -16.25 -2.77
C SER A 212 4.71 -14.75 -2.67
N ASP A 213 4.64 -14.21 -1.47
CA ASP A 213 5.00 -12.82 -1.15
C ASP A 213 6.47 -12.53 -1.50
N GLY A 214 6.72 -11.43 -2.22
CA GLY A 214 8.05 -11.06 -2.69
C GLY A 214 9.04 -10.81 -1.56
N TRP A 215 8.58 -10.19 -0.46
CA TRP A 215 9.40 -9.94 0.72
C TRP A 215 9.81 -11.25 1.40
N ARG A 216 8.88 -12.20 1.53
CA ARG A 216 9.16 -13.53 2.08
C ARG A 216 10.16 -14.32 1.22
N LEU A 217 10.07 -14.23 -0.11
CA LEU A 217 11.04 -14.86 -1.02
C LEU A 217 12.43 -14.24 -0.88
N ALA A 218 12.51 -12.92 -0.90
CA ALA A 218 13.77 -12.20 -0.75
C ALA A 218 14.45 -12.50 0.60
N THR A 219 13.70 -12.46 1.70
CA THR A 219 14.26 -12.77 3.03
C THR A 219 14.64 -14.24 3.19
N ALA A 220 13.99 -15.16 2.47
CA ALA A 220 14.43 -16.56 2.41
C ALA A 220 15.75 -16.71 1.66
N SER A 221 15.92 -16.00 0.53
CA SER A 221 17.19 -15.95 -0.21
C SER A 221 18.35 -15.39 0.63
N VAL A 222 18.12 -14.29 1.35
CA VAL A 222 19.13 -13.71 2.26
C VAL A 222 19.52 -14.70 3.35
N ARG A 223 18.55 -15.43 3.92
CA ARG A 223 18.82 -16.45 4.95
C ARG A 223 19.67 -17.59 4.41
N ASP A 224 19.43 -18.02 3.18
CA ASP A 224 20.20 -19.07 2.50
C ASP A 224 21.67 -18.64 2.36
N LEU A 225 21.91 -17.42 1.86
CA LEU A 225 23.26 -16.85 1.75
C LEU A 225 23.98 -16.76 3.11
N TYR A 226 23.25 -16.44 4.18
CA TYR A 226 23.85 -16.39 5.52
C TYR A 226 24.16 -17.77 6.11
N ALA A 227 23.44 -18.80 5.69
CA ALA A 227 23.69 -20.17 6.13
C ALA A 227 24.90 -20.79 5.41
N GLU A 228 25.10 -20.46 4.13
CA GLU A 228 26.18 -20.96 3.30
C GLU A 228 27.38 -19.99 3.27
N GLY A 229 27.96 -19.73 4.44
CA GLY A 229 28.92 -18.64 4.67
C GLY A 229 30.19 -18.63 3.80
N ASP A 230 30.54 -19.76 3.17
CA ASP A 230 31.71 -19.91 2.29
C ASP A 230 31.41 -19.65 0.80
N LEU A 231 30.14 -19.57 0.39
CA LEU A 231 29.73 -19.39 -1.01
C LEU A 231 29.33 -17.94 -1.31
N HIS A 232 29.58 -17.49 -2.55
CA HIS A 232 29.14 -16.18 -3.04
C HIS A 232 27.65 -16.15 -3.37
N ALA A 233 27.08 -14.94 -3.46
CA ALA A 233 25.66 -14.75 -3.76
C ALA A 233 25.21 -15.35 -5.11
N ASP A 234 26.14 -15.58 -6.04
CA ASP A 234 25.93 -16.23 -7.34
C ASP A 234 26.14 -17.75 -7.32
N GLU A 235 26.59 -18.31 -6.19
CA GLU A 235 26.90 -19.73 -6.03
C GLU A 235 25.89 -20.46 -5.15
N VAL A 236 25.13 -19.73 -4.30
CA VAL A 236 24.13 -20.31 -3.40
C VAL A 236 22.85 -20.72 -4.13
N GLY A 237 22.22 -21.80 -3.66
CA GLY A 237 20.99 -22.33 -4.27
C GLY A 237 19.80 -21.37 -4.23
N GLY A 238 19.81 -20.43 -3.28
CA GLY A 238 18.80 -19.39 -3.11
C GLY A 238 19.06 -18.08 -3.86
N ASP A 239 19.93 -18.02 -4.88
CA ASP A 239 20.16 -16.78 -5.65
C ASP A 239 18.85 -16.18 -6.18
N PHE A 240 18.62 -14.90 -5.85
CA PHE A 240 17.40 -14.16 -6.20
C PHE A 240 17.57 -13.27 -7.44
N ALA A 241 18.75 -13.22 -8.05
CA ALA A 241 19.04 -12.32 -9.16
C ALA A 241 18.12 -12.53 -10.36
N ALA A 242 17.88 -13.78 -10.76
CA ALA A 242 17.00 -14.09 -11.89
C ALA A 242 15.55 -13.68 -11.63
N ASP A 243 15.08 -13.81 -10.38
CA ASP A 243 13.76 -13.34 -9.98
C ASP A 243 13.68 -11.81 -9.92
N SER A 244 14.74 -11.14 -9.46
CA SER A 244 14.87 -9.68 -9.49
C SER A 244 14.87 -9.12 -10.90
N GLU A 245 15.57 -9.77 -11.85
CA GLU A 245 15.54 -9.38 -13.27
C GLU A 245 14.15 -9.52 -13.87
N ARG A 246 13.47 -10.65 -13.63
CA ARG A 246 12.06 -10.83 -14.06
C ARG A 246 11.13 -9.80 -13.42
N LEU A 247 11.38 -9.44 -12.16
CA LEU A 247 10.61 -8.42 -11.46
C LEU A 247 10.82 -7.04 -12.09
N GLY A 248 12.07 -6.69 -12.45
CA GLY A 248 12.39 -5.46 -13.19
C GLY A 248 11.64 -5.37 -14.50
N ALA A 249 11.63 -6.46 -15.27
CA ALA A 249 10.89 -6.55 -16.52
C ALA A 249 9.37 -6.41 -16.32
N ALA A 250 8.82 -7.04 -15.27
CA ALA A 250 7.41 -6.94 -14.92
C ALA A 250 7.02 -5.49 -14.53
N THR A 251 7.81 -4.82 -13.70
CA THR A 251 7.56 -3.42 -13.32
C THR A 251 7.57 -2.51 -14.55
N ALA A 252 8.56 -2.66 -15.44
CA ALA A 252 8.63 -1.90 -16.69
C ALA A 252 7.42 -2.16 -17.61
N SER A 253 6.97 -3.41 -17.71
CA SER A 253 5.77 -3.78 -18.47
C SER A 253 4.52 -3.05 -17.94
N VAL A 254 4.32 -3.05 -16.63
CA VAL A 254 3.21 -2.32 -15.98
C VAL A 254 3.30 -0.82 -16.23
N HIS A 255 4.48 -0.22 -16.05
CA HIS A 255 4.69 1.21 -16.31
C HIS A 255 4.39 1.58 -17.76
N ASN A 256 4.84 0.77 -18.71
CA ASN A 256 4.61 1.00 -20.14
C ASN A 256 3.11 0.93 -20.48
N ASP A 257 2.37 -0.02 -19.90
CA ASP A 257 0.94 -0.13 -20.13
C ASP A 257 0.16 0.99 -19.46
N MET A 258 0.52 1.38 -18.23
CA MET A 258 -0.05 2.56 -17.58
C MET A 258 0.16 3.82 -18.43
N ALA A 259 1.36 4.03 -18.99
CA ALA A 259 1.65 5.16 -19.88
C ALA A 259 0.78 5.17 -21.16
N LYS A 260 0.32 4.00 -21.64
CA LYS A 260 -0.54 3.90 -22.83
C LYS A 260 -1.99 4.26 -22.53
N VAL A 261 -2.48 3.94 -21.33
CA VAL A 261 -3.92 4.00 -21.00
C VAL A 261 -4.30 5.08 -19.99
N LEU A 262 -3.32 5.68 -19.32
CA LEU A 262 -3.48 6.79 -18.37
C LEU A 262 -2.73 8.05 -18.86
N PRO A 263 -3.04 9.23 -18.31
CA PRO A 263 -2.38 10.47 -18.72
C PRO A 263 -0.86 10.42 -18.52
N THR A 264 -0.15 11.03 -19.47
CA THR A 264 1.30 11.23 -19.42
C THR A 264 1.65 12.67 -19.79
N GLU A 265 2.73 13.19 -19.23
CA GLU A 265 3.22 14.55 -19.49
C GLU A 265 4.75 14.57 -19.51
N PRO A 266 5.42 15.12 -20.53
CA PRO A 266 6.87 15.32 -20.47
C PRO A 266 7.24 16.19 -19.27
N ALA A 267 8.28 15.79 -18.53
CA ALA A 267 8.83 16.62 -17.48
C ALA A 267 9.46 17.88 -18.08
N ASP A 268 9.13 19.03 -17.52
CA ASP A 268 9.77 20.31 -17.85
C ASP A 268 10.73 20.76 -16.75
N ARG A 269 11.44 21.85 -17.02
CA ARG A 269 12.43 22.40 -16.10
C ARG A 269 11.81 22.84 -14.76
N ASP A 270 10.58 23.33 -14.79
CA ASP A 270 9.89 23.83 -13.61
C ASP A 270 9.47 22.67 -12.69
N TRP A 271 9.11 21.51 -13.26
CA TRP A 271 8.88 20.28 -12.52
C TRP A 271 10.14 19.82 -11.80
N TYR A 272 11.29 19.73 -12.48
CA TYR A 272 12.56 19.34 -11.87
C TYR A 272 12.94 20.26 -10.69
N ALA A 273 12.81 21.58 -10.88
CA ALA A 273 13.08 22.56 -9.83
C ALA A 273 12.11 22.39 -8.63
N THR A 274 10.84 22.12 -8.92
CA THR A 274 9.81 21.89 -7.90
C THR A 274 10.09 20.63 -7.09
N VAL A 275 10.42 19.52 -7.75
CA VAL A 275 10.76 18.25 -7.09
C VAL A 275 11.99 18.41 -6.19
N ALA A 276 13.05 19.06 -6.69
CA ALA A 276 14.26 19.35 -5.90
C ALA A 276 13.95 20.17 -4.64
N ARG A 277 13.14 21.23 -4.78
CA ARG A 277 12.71 22.07 -3.65
C ARG A 277 11.90 21.28 -2.62
N GLN A 278 10.91 20.50 -3.07
CA GLN A 278 10.07 19.70 -2.17
C GLN A 278 10.88 18.64 -1.40
N MET A 279 11.85 17.99 -2.03
CA MET A 279 12.76 17.06 -1.35
C MET A 279 13.61 17.79 -0.29
N GLY A 280 14.07 19.01 -0.58
CA GLY A 280 14.76 19.86 0.39
C GLY A 280 13.90 20.21 1.61
N GLU A 281 12.64 20.61 1.39
CA GLU A 281 11.68 20.91 2.47
C GLU A 281 11.39 19.68 3.33
N ARG A 282 11.23 18.50 2.71
CA ARG A 282 11.07 17.24 3.43
C ARG A 282 12.29 16.88 4.27
N LEU A 283 13.51 17.11 3.75
CA LEU A 283 14.74 16.91 4.50
C LEU A 283 14.81 17.83 5.73
N ASP A 284 14.50 19.11 5.55
CA ASP A 284 14.55 20.07 6.66
C ASP A 284 13.57 19.66 7.77
N ALA A 285 12.33 19.28 7.42
CA ALA A 285 11.35 18.76 8.37
C ALA A 285 11.79 17.43 9.02
N ALA A 286 12.47 16.56 8.26
CA ALA A 286 12.96 15.29 8.77
C ALA A 286 14.11 15.46 9.78
N ILE A 287 14.99 16.45 9.58
CA ILE A 287 16.09 16.76 10.50
C ILE A 287 15.57 17.18 11.88
N GLU A 288 14.44 17.91 11.94
CA GLU A 288 13.81 18.29 13.21
C GLU A 288 13.36 17.07 14.02
N ILE A 289 12.96 15.99 13.34
CA ILE A 289 12.48 14.75 13.98
C ILE A 289 13.64 13.79 14.26
N VAL A 290 14.62 13.72 13.36
CA VAL A 290 15.77 12.82 13.39
C VAL A 290 17.06 13.64 13.25
N PRO A 291 17.59 14.21 14.36
CA PRO A 291 18.77 15.08 14.32
C PRO A 291 20.02 14.42 13.71
N GLN A 292 20.12 13.09 13.72
CA GLN A 292 21.21 12.33 13.09
C GLN A 292 21.31 12.58 11.58
N LEU A 293 20.22 12.95 10.90
CA LEU A 293 20.24 13.32 9.48
C LEU A 293 21.11 14.54 9.18
N ALA A 294 21.37 15.39 10.18
CA ALA A 294 22.17 16.60 10.00
C ALA A 294 23.60 16.30 9.50
N GLU A 295 24.17 15.13 9.85
CA GLU A 295 25.50 14.72 9.38
C GLU A 295 25.56 14.51 7.86
N HIS A 296 24.45 14.08 7.25
CA HIS A 296 24.36 13.77 5.82
C HIS A 296 23.71 14.90 5.01
N ALA A 297 23.16 15.91 5.68
CA ALA A 297 22.29 16.93 5.06
C ALA A 297 22.95 17.63 3.87
N ASP A 298 24.23 18.00 3.96
CA ASP A 298 24.92 18.69 2.86
C ASP A 298 25.10 17.80 1.63
N GLY A 299 25.41 16.51 1.84
CA GLY A 299 25.49 15.53 0.76
C GLY A 299 24.13 15.31 0.09
N ILE A 300 23.07 15.18 0.89
CA ILE A 300 21.70 15.00 0.40
C ILE A 300 21.25 16.25 -0.39
N ARG A 301 21.53 17.46 0.12
CA ARG A 301 21.22 18.71 -0.59
C ARG A 301 21.94 18.82 -1.93
N ARG A 302 23.19 18.32 -2.05
CA ARG A 302 23.90 18.25 -3.34
C ARG A 302 23.20 17.31 -4.32
N ILE A 303 22.75 16.14 -3.85
CA ILE A 303 21.98 15.19 -4.66
C ILE A 303 20.69 15.84 -5.17
N TYR A 304 19.94 16.53 -4.31
CA TYR A 304 18.69 17.21 -4.72
C TYR A 304 18.95 18.38 -5.66
N ALA A 305 20.02 19.15 -5.44
CA ALA A 305 20.39 20.27 -6.32
C ALA A 305 20.73 19.80 -7.75
N ALA A 306 21.29 18.59 -7.91
CA ALA A 306 21.57 18.02 -9.23
C ALA A 306 20.28 17.78 -10.04
N VAL A 307 19.16 17.49 -9.38
CA VAL A 307 17.85 17.29 -10.04
C VAL A 307 17.35 18.58 -10.70
N ALA A 308 17.52 19.74 -10.05
CA ALA A 308 17.05 21.02 -10.59
C ALA A 308 17.74 21.40 -11.93
N GLY A 309 18.92 20.85 -12.18
CA GLY A 309 19.66 21.01 -13.44
C GLY A 309 19.49 19.84 -14.43
N SER A 310 18.67 18.84 -14.11
CA SER A 310 18.51 17.65 -14.96
C SER A 310 17.86 18.01 -16.30
N THR A 311 18.28 17.29 -17.33
CA THR A 311 17.74 17.35 -18.71
C THR A 311 17.33 15.96 -19.19
N GLU A 312 17.18 15.02 -18.26
CA GLU A 312 16.70 13.68 -18.57
C GLU A 312 15.33 13.76 -19.25
N PRO A 313 15.07 12.98 -20.31
CA PRO A 313 13.80 13.04 -21.03
C PRO A 313 12.71 12.24 -20.29
N VAL A 314 12.42 12.60 -19.04
CA VAL A 314 11.42 11.90 -18.22
C VAL A 314 10.02 12.21 -18.73
N VAL A 315 9.23 11.16 -18.92
CA VAL A 315 7.79 11.27 -19.11
C VAL A 315 7.14 10.97 -17.76
N ARG A 316 6.47 11.97 -17.20
CA ARG A 316 5.65 11.83 -15.99
C ARG A 316 4.40 11.06 -16.36
N GLN A 317 4.03 10.11 -15.52
CA GLN A 317 2.89 9.25 -15.73
C GLN A 317 2.27 8.90 -14.38
N ARG A 318 1.15 8.17 -14.41
CA ARG A 318 0.73 7.45 -13.21
C ARG A 318 1.80 6.42 -12.84
N VAL A 319 2.01 6.25 -11.56
CA VAL A 319 2.97 5.33 -10.93
C VAL A 319 2.23 4.55 -9.85
N HIS A 320 2.81 3.44 -9.39
CA HIS A 320 2.32 2.74 -8.20
C HIS A 320 2.45 3.64 -6.97
N GLY A 321 3.54 4.39 -6.85
CA GLY A 321 3.74 5.41 -5.82
C GLY A 321 4.14 4.87 -4.44
N ASP A 322 4.08 3.56 -4.21
CA ASP A 322 4.61 2.88 -3.02
C ASP A 322 5.12 1.47 -3.33
N LEU A 323 5.81 1.30 -4.46
CA LEU A 323 6.29 -0.01 -4.88
C LEU A 323 7.41 -0.52 -3.96
N HIS A 324 7.25 -1.73 -3.42
CA HIS A 324 8.26 -2.48 -2.66
C HIS A 324 8.00 -3.99 -2.74
N LEU A 325 8.90 -4.83 -2.20
CA LEU A 325 8.79 -6.30 -2.27
C LEU A 325 7.52 -6.89 -1.61
N GLY A 326 6.84 -6.11 -0.76
CA GLY A 326 5.57 -6.51 -0.14
C GLY A 326 4.34 -6.22 -1.02
N GLN A 327 4.51 -5.49 -2.11
CA GLN A 327 3.46 -5.17 -3.08
C GLN A 327 3.56 -6.01 -4.35
N VAL A 328 4.31 -7.12 -4.28
CA VAL A 328 4.51 -8.01 -5.43
C VAL A 328 4.37 -9.46 -5.01
N LEU A 329 3.70 -10.22 -5.86
CA LEU A 329 3.44 -11.65 -5.69
C LEU A 329 4.11 -12.45 -6.80
N ARG A 330 4.82 -13.51 -6.43
CA ARG A 330 5.40 -14.47 -7.38
C ARG A 330 4.44 -15.64 -7.59
N THR A 331 4.03 -15.87 -8.83
CA THR A 331 3.27 -17.06 -9.24
C THR A 331 4.18 -18.08 -9.91
N ALA A 332 3.64 -19.17 -10.48
CA ALA A 332 4.43 -20.05 -11.34
C ALA A 332 4.82 -19.36 -12.68
N THR A 333 3.97 -18.46 -13.18
CA THR A 333 4.09 -17.89 -14.54
C THR A 333 4.78 -16.53 -14.56
N GLY A 334 4.75 -15.76 -13.48
CA GLY A 334 5.37 -14.44 -13.45
C GLY A 334 5.27 -13.74 -12.11
N TRP A 335 5.52 -12.44 -12.15
CA TRP A 335 5.27 -11.50 -11.05
C TRP A 335 3.94 -10.79 -11.26
N ILE A 336 3.20 -10.55 -10.18
CA ILE A 336 2.00 -9.72 -10.14
C ILE A 336 2.30 -8.53 -9.23
N VAL A 337 1.98 -7.32 -9.68
CA VAL A 337 2.04 -6.08 -8.91
C VAL A 337 0.67 -5.83 -8.29
N LEU A 338 0.65 -5.44 -7.01
CA LEU A 338 -0.55 -5.20 -6.22
C LEU A 338 -0.62 -3.75 -5.75
N ASP A 339 -1.78 -3.37 -5.20
CA ASP A 339 -1.95 -2.21 -4.30
C ASP A 339 -1.44 -0.86 -4.85
N PHE A 340 -2.10 -0.34 -5.89
CA PHE A 340 -1.75 0.95 -6.48
C PHE A 340 -2.31 2.14 -5.69
N GLU A 341 -2.60 1.98 -4.39
CA GLU A 341 -3.12 3.06 -3.55
C GLU A 341 -2.13 4.22 -3.39
N GLY A 342 -0.83 3.97 -3.53
CA GLY A 342 0.25 4.91 -3.23
C GLY A 342 0.48 5.09 -1.72
N GLU A 343 1.38 5.99 -1.33
CA GLU A 343 1.78 6.19 0.07
C GLU A 343 0.57 6.56 0.97
N PRO A 344 0.17 5.73 1.96
CA PRO A 344 -1.08 5.93 2.73
C PRO A 344 -1.16 7.25 3.53
N ALA A 345 0.00 7.84 3.83
CA ALA A 345 0.11 9.09 4.56
C ALA A 345 -0.20 10.33 3.69
N ARG A 346 -0.23 10.19 2.36
CA ARG A 346 -0.51 11.28 1.43
C ARG A 346 -2.02 11.40 1.15
N PRO A 347 -2.56 12.62 1.03
CA PRO A 347 -3.95 12.81 0.60
C PRO A 347 -4.22 12.16 -0.77
N LEU A 348 -5.44 11.65 -0.99
CA LEU A 348 -5.86 11.04 -2.26
C LEU A 348 -5.46 11.85 -3.50
N ALA A 349 -5.68 13.17 -3.50
CA ALA A 349 -5.34 14.04 -4.63
C ALA A 349 -3.85 13.96 -4.99
N ALA A 350 -2.97 13.95 -3.98
CA ALA A 350 -1.53 13.85 -4.15
C ALA A 350 -1.09 12.45 -4.61
N ARG A 351 -1.82 11.39 -4.25
CA ARG A 351 -1.57 10.00 -4.70
C ARG A 351 -1.94 9.78 -6.18
N ARG A 352 -2.75 10.66 -6.77
CA ARG A 352 -3.18 10.61 -8.18
C ARG A 352 -2.33 11.49 -9.11
N GLU A 353 -1.40 12.28 -8.58
CA GLU A 353 -0.51 13.14 -9.38
C GLU A 353 0.41 12.31 -10.30
N LEU A 354 0.79 12.89 -11.43
CA LEU A 354 1.78 12.29 -12.33
C LEU A 354 3.18 12.45 -11.76
N ASP A 355 3.94 11.35 -11.75
CA ASP A 355 5.32 11.30 -11.25
C ASP A 355 6.23 10.53 -12.22
N SER A 356 7.52 10.48 -11.93
CA SER A 356 8.49 9.70 -12.67
C SER A 356 8.42 8.22 -12.27
N PRO A 357 8.46 7.28 -13.24
CA PRO A 357 8.62 5.84 -12.97
C PRO A 357 9.85 5.51 -12.11
N LEU A 358 10.85 6.41 -12.08
CA LEU A 358 12.05 6.24 -11.26
C LEU A 358 11.74 6.28 -9.76
N ARG A 359 10.61 6.85 -9.32
CA ARG A 359 10.16 6.79 -7.93
C ARG A 359 9.86 5.35 -7.51
N ASP A 360 9.16 4.60 -8.35
CA ASP A 360 8.84 3.19 -8.09
C ASP A 360 10.09 2.30 -8.16
N VAL A 361 10.99 2.58 -9.13
CA VAL A 361 12.31 1.93 -9.20
C VAL A 361 13.10 2.18 -7.91
N ALA A 362 13.19 3.43 -7.44
CA ALA A 362 13.83 3.75 -6.17
C ALA A 362 13.18 2.99 -5.00
N GLY A 363 11.85 2.91 -4.97
CA GLY A 363 11.08 2.13 -4.00
C GLY A 363 11.53 0.67 -3.91
N MET A 364 11.63 -0.01 -5.05
CA MET A 364 12.06 -1.41 -5.11
C MET A 364 13.54 -1.57 -4.74
N LEU A 365 14.42 -0.68 -5.22
CA LEU A 365 15.86 -0.70 -4.89
C LEU A 365 16.11 -0.52 -3.39
N ARG A 366 15.35 0.37 -2.73
CA ARG A 366 15.32 0.51 -1.27
C ARG A 366 14.80 -0.75 -0.59
N SER A 367 13.77 -1.40 -1.14
CA SER A 367 13.22 -2.64 -0.57
C SER A 367 14.24 -3.79 -0.55
N PHE A 368 15.08 -3.93 -1.59
CA PHE A 368 16.20 -4.87 -1.57
C PHE A 368 17.20 -4.55 -0.46
N ASP A 369 17.52 -3.28 -0.27
CA ASP A 369 18.43 -2.86 0.81
C ASP A 369 17.89 -3.21 2.20
N TYR A 370 16.58 -3.09 2.40
CA TYR A 370 15.90 -3.51 3.63
C TYR A 370 15.90 -5.03 3.80
N ALA A 371 15.53 -5.78 2.77
CA ALA A 371 15.47 -7.25 2.84
C ALA A 371 16.82 -7.85 3.23
N ALA A 372 17.91 -7.34 2.63
CA ALA A 372 19.28 -7.78 2.94
C ALA A 372 19.67 -7.53 4.41
N ARG A 373 19.26 -6.39 4.96
CA ARG A 373 19.71 -5.91 6.28
C ARG A 373 18.74 -6.22 7.41
N HIS A 374 17.53 -6.67 7.11
CA HIS A 374 16.53 -7.05 8.10
C HIS A 374 17.09 -8.01 9.16
N MET A 375 17.84 -9.02 8.72
CA MET A 375 18.45 -10.03 9.61
C MET A 375 19.71 -9.54 10.33
N LEU A 376 20.30 -8.40 9.92
CA LEU A 376 21.45 -7.80 10.62
C LEU A 376 21.03 -6.99 11.85
N VAL A 377 19.78 -6.53 11.92
CA VAL A 377 19.30 -5.74 13.07
C VAL A 377 19.42 -6.52 14.37
N GLU A 378 19.24 -7.85 14.32
CA GLU A 378 19.38 -8.72 15.48
C GLU A 378 20.85 -8.98 15.87
N GLN A 379 21.80 -8.81 14.94
CA GLN A 379 23.24 -9.07 15.14
C GLN A 379 24.09 -8.02 14.38
N PRO A 380 24.12 -6.77 14.84
CA PRO A 380 24.71 -5.65 14.09
C PRO A 380 26.25 -5.71 13.99
N ASP A 381 26.92 -6.45 14.86
CA ASP A 381 28.39 -6.49 14.98
C ASP A 381 29.04 -7.66 14.19
N ASP A 382 28.39 -8.18 13.15
CA ASP A 382 28.93 -9.25 12.29
C ASP A 382 29.40 -8.67 10.92
N PRO A 383 30.71 -8.41 10.74
CA PRO A 383 31.23 -7.83 9.50
C PRO A 383 31.05 -8.75 8.28
N GLN A 384 31.05 -10.07 8.48
CA GLN A 384 30.89 -11.02 7.38
C GLN A 384 29.46 -10.96 6.86
N ARG A 385 28.47 -10.96 7.74
CA ARG A 385 27.07 -10.81 7.32
C ARG A 385 26.79 -9.43 6.74
N ALA A 386 27.41 -8.37 7.27
CA ALA A 386 27.30 -7.03 6.69
C ALA A 386 27.81 -6.99 5.23
N TYR A 387 28.95 -7.64 4.97
CA TYR A 387 29.48 -7.79 3.62
C TYR A 387 28.55 -8.59 2.71
N ARG A 388 28.04 -9.74 3.17
CA ARG A 388 27.09 -10.59 2.42
C ARG A 388 25.77 -9.87 2.12
N ALA A 389 25.26 -9.08 3.06
CA ALA A 389 24.07 -8.25 2.86
C ALA A 389 24.29 -7.24 1.72
N GLN A 390 25.46 -6.61 1.71
CA GLN A 390 25.84 -5.66 0.67
C GLN A 390 25.95 -6.37 -0.70
N GLU A 391 26.65 -7.51 -0.75
CA GLU A 391 26.82 -8.34 -1.95
C GLU A 391 25.46 -8.75 -2.54
N TRP A 392 24.55 -9.25 -1.69
CA TRP A 392 23.20 -9.64 -2.11
C TRP A 392 22.39 -8.44 -2.62
N ALA A 393 22.43 -7.31 -1.90
CA ALA A 393 21.68 -6.13 -2.28
C ALA A 393 22.16 -5.55 -3.62
N GLU A 394 23.48 -5.41 -3.81
CA GLU A 394 24.07 -4.92 -5.06
C GLU A 394 23.73 -5.82 -6.25
N ARG A 395 23.84 -7.14 -6.07
CA ARG A 395 23.50 -8.13 -7.10
C ARG A 395 22.05 -8.03 -7.54
N ASN A 396 21.10 -8.02 -6.60
CA ASN A 396 19.68 -7.99 -6.92
C ASN A 396 19.23 -6.63 -7.47
N ARG A 397 19.80 -5.54 -6.96
CA ARG A 397 19.59 -4.19 -7.53
C ARG A 397 20.04 -4.14 -8.99
N ALA A 398 21.25 -4.63 -9.30
CA ALA A 398 21.77 -4.66 -10.67
C ALA A 398 20.92 -5.54 -11.61
N ALA A 399 20.47 -6.71 -11.14
CA ALA A 399 19.61 -7.61 -11.90
C ALA A 399 18.23 -6.97 -12.18
N TYR A 400 17.60 -6.37 -11.16
CA TYR A 400 16.34 -5.63 -11.31
C TYR A 400 16.47 -4.48 -12.31
N CYS A 401 17.52 -3.68 -12.20
CA CYS A 401 17.80 -2.61 -13.16
C CYS A 401 17.96 -3.18 -14.58
N THR A 402 18.71 -4.27 -14.75
CA THR A 402 18.91 -4.91 -16.06
C THR A 402 17.58 -5.33 -16.69
N GLY A 403 16.72 -5.99 -15.92
CA GLY A 403 15.39 -6.41 -16.38
C GLY A 403 14.50 -5.22 -16.75
N TYR A 404 14.52 -4.17 -15.92
CA TYR A 404 13.77 -2.94 -16.18
C TYR A 404 14.27 -2.25 -17.45
N SER A 405 15.59 -2.14 -17.62
CA SER A 405 16.21 -1.49 -18.78
C SER A 405 15.90 -2.22 -20.08
N ASN A 406 15.98 -3.55 -20.06
CA ASN A 406 15.68 -4.38 -21.22
C ASN A 406 14.21 -4.26 -21.66
N ALA A 407 13.29 -4.15 -20.70
CA ALA A 407 11.85 -4.07 -20.99
C ALA A 407 11.34 -2.65 -21.30
N SER A 408 11.94 -1.61 -20.72
CA SER A 408 11.52 -0.21 -20.93
C SER A 408 12.31 0.51 -22.03
N GLY A 409 13.53 0.06 -22.34
CA GLY A 409 14.46 0.77 -23.22
C GLY A 409 15.11 1.99 -22.58
N ILE A 410 14.89 2.23 -21.28
CA ILE A 410 15.50 3.31 -20.49
C ILE A 410 16.47 2.66 -19.52
N ASP A 411 17.67 3.20 -19.34
CA ASP A 411 18.60 2.73 -18.30
C ASP A 411 18.49 3.60 -17.03
N PRO A 412 17.56 3.31 -16.10
CA PRO A 412 17.37 4.12 -14.91
C PRO A 412 18.60 4.12 -13.99
N CYS A 413 19.41 3.05 -14.02
CA CYS A 413 20.50 2.83 -13.09
C CYS A 413 21.86 3.26 -13.64
N GLY A 414 21.92 3.75 -14.87
CA GLY A 414 23.10 4.29 -15.55
C GLY A 414 23.54 5.69 -15.10
N GLY A 415 23.36 6.05 -13.81
CA GLY A 415 23.81 7.32 -13.23
C GLY A 415 22.77 8.44 -13.21
N SER A 416 21.47 8.13 -13.25
CA SER A 416 20.38 9.11 -13.18
C SER A 416 20.44 9.96 -11.89
N PRO A 417 20.58 11.30 -11.98
CA PRO A 417 20.47 12.18 -10.82
C PRO A 417 19.10 12.07 -10.15
N LEU A 418 18.04 11.88 -10.95
CA LEU A 418 16.68 11.76 -10.45
C LEU A 418 16.47 10.47 -9.66
N LEU A 419 16.94 9.32 -10.16
CA LEU A 419 16.87 8.05 -9.41
C LEU A 419 17.61 8.16 -8.07
N ARG A 420 18.86 8.67 -8.10
CA ARG A 420 19.67 8.84 -6.89
C ARG A 420 19.00 9.76 -5.87
N ALA A 421 18.32 10.81 -6.34
CA ALA A 421 17.56 11.70 -5.48
C ALA A 421 16.31 11.04 -4.87
N PHE A 422 15.56 10.25 -5.64
CA PHE A 422 14.42 9.51 -5.10
C PHE A 422 14.83 8.43 -4.09
N GLU A 423 15.96 7.75 -4.30
CA GLU A 423 16.51 6.82 -3.30
C GLU A 423 16.87 7.56 -1.99
N ALA A 424 17.47 8.74 -2.08
CA ALA A 424 17.80 9.56 -0.92
C ALA A 424 16.54 10.08 -0.21
N ASP A 425 15.55 10.60 -0.95
CA ASP A 425 14.29 11.12 -0.40
C ASP A 425 13.50 10.01 0.30
N LYS A 426 13.45 8.81 -0.28
CA LYS A 426 12.83 7.64 0.37
C LYS A 426 13.58 7.23 1.63
N ALA A 427 14.91 7.25 1.62
CA ALA A 427 15.70 6.96 2.82
C ALA A 427 15.53 8.01 3.94
N VAL A 428 15.33 9.29 3.59
CA VAL A 428 14.99 10.35 4.55
C VAL A 428 13.61 10.10 5.17
N TYR A 429 12.60 9.77 4.35
CA TYR A 429 11.27 9.40 4.83
C TYR A 429 11.32 8.20 5.79
N GLU A 430 12.05 7.15 5.40
CA GLU A 430 12.27 5.96 6.20
C GLU A 430 12.92 6.28 7.56
N CYS A 431 13.89 7.19 7.63
CA CYS A 431 14.47 7.60 8.91
C CYS A 431 13.40 8.13 9.87
N VAL A 432 12.50 8.98 9.39
CA VAL A 432 11.39 9.52 10.20
C VAL A 432 10.43 8.42 10.62
N TYR A 433 10.10 7.50 9.71
CA TYR A 433 9.21 6.38 10.00
C TYR A 433 9.80 5.44 11.06
N GLU A 434 11.07 5.03 10.90
CA GLU A 434 11.73 4.11 11.81
C GLU A 434 11.99 4.76 13.17
N ALA A 435 12.37 6.04 13.23
CA ALA A 435 12.52 6.76 14.49
C ALA A 435 11.23 6.78 15.33
N ARG A 436 10.07 6.79 14.69
CA ARG A 436 8.75 6.80 15.37
C ARG A 436 8.25 5.41 15.74
N ASN A 437 8.48 4.41 14.87
CA ASN A 437 7.84 3.10 14.99
C ASN A 437 8.80 2.00 15.45
N ARG A 438 10.08 2.04 15.02
CA ARG A 438 11.08 1.01 15.29
C ARG A 438 12.48 1.63 15.42
N PRO A 439 12.79 2.35 16.52
CA PRO A 439 14.04 3.12 16.63
C PRO A 439 15.33 2.31 16.37
N HIS A 440 15.35 1.02 16.71
CA HIS A 440 16.45 0.10 16.43
C HIS A 440 16.76 -0.14 14.94
N TRP A 441 15.85 0.21 14.01
CA TRP A 441 16.04 0.05 12.56
C TRP A 441 16.61 1.29 11.90
N LEU A 442 16.70 2.42 12.63
CA LEU A 442 17.14 3.71 12.08
C LEU A 442 18.52 3.66 11.40
N MET A 443 19.39 2.74 11.81
CA MET A 443 20.71 2.55 11.20
C MET A 443 20.66 2.09 9.74
N ILE A 444 19.60 1.38 9.32
CA ILE A 444 19.45 0.90 7.94
C ILE A 444 19.37 2.08 6.95
N PRO A 445 18.40 3.01 7.07
CA PRO A 445 18.32 4.14 6.16
C PRO A 445 19.49 5.12 6.31
N LEU A 446 20.02 5.35 7.53
CA LEU A 446 21.21 6.19 7.73
C LEU A 446 22.45 5.67 6.99
N ASN A 447 22.75 4.36 7.09
CA ASN A 447 23.86 3.77 6.37
C ASN A 447 23.68 3.86 4.84
N SER A 448 22.44 3.76 4.36
CA SER A 448 22.15 3.97 2.95
C SER A 448 22.42 5.41 2.51
N LEU A 449 22.05 6.40 3.32
CA LEU A 449 22.35 7.81 3.05
C LEU A 449 23.86 8.07 3.06
N SER A 450 24.63 7.48 3.98
CA SER A 450 26.10 7.54 3.96
C SER A 450 26.68 7.05 2.63
N ARG A 451 26.21 5.89 2.14
CA ARG A 451 26.65 5.34 0.84
C ARG A 451 26.25 6.24 -0.33
N LEU A 452 25.01 6.72 -0.35
CA LEU A 452 24.50 7.59 -1.42
C LEU A 452 25.21 8.94 -1.46
N THR A 453 25.58 9.51 -0.32
CA THR A 453 26.27 10.81 -0.25
C THR A 453 27.78 10.73 -0.47
N GLY A 454 28.40 9.55 -0.29
CA GLY A 454 29.83 9.32 -0.48
C GLY A 454 30.25 8.96 -1.92
N GLN A 455 29.30 8.75 -2.84
CA GLN A 455 29.57 8.54 -4.26
C GLN A 455 29.75 9.90 -4.96
N ASP A 456 30.98 10.41 -5.07
CA ASP A 456 31.27 11.62 -5.86
C ASP A 456 31.28 11.32 -7.37
#